data_AF-A0A238GY95-F1
#
_entry.id   AF-A0A238GY95-F1
#
_cell.length_a   1.000
_cell.length_b   1.000
_cell.length_c   1.000
_cell.angle_alpha   90.00
_cell.angle_beta   90.00
_cell.angle_gamma   90.00
#
_symmetry.space_group_name_H-M   'P 1'
#
loop_
_entity.id
_entity.type
_entity.pdbx_description
1 polymer ?
#
loop_
_entity_poly.entity_id
_entity_poly.type
_entity_poly.pdbx_seq_one_letter_code
_entity_poly.pdbx_strand_id
1 'polypeptide(L)'
;MPAQFVKPFVKSNKTDIVDAEAIAEAISRPTMRFTQPKTEAQLDLQALHRVRQRLVSSKTAIVNQARAFLLEYGLTIGAGPAYFVRDMPSILTRRGTFYLRQPQAQ
;
A
#
# COMPACT_ATOMS: atom_id res chain seq x y z
N MET A 1 15.97 11.29 -17.83
CA MET A 1 16.00 12.74 -17.54
C MET A 1 15.27 12.97 -16.22
N PRO A 2 15.87 13.63 -15.23
CA PRO A 2 15.22 13.93 -13.95
C PRO A 2 13.94 14.75 -14.14
N ALA A 3 12.89 14.43 -13.39
CA ALA A 3 11.62 15.18 -13.43
C ALA A 3 11.80 16.68 -13.07
N GLN A 4 12.79 17.00 -12.24
CA GLN A 4 13.12 18.38 -11.86
C GLN A 4 13.53 19.25 -13.05
N PHE A 5 14.12 18.66 -14.11
CA PHE A 5 14.51 19.39 -15.31
C PHE A 5 13.38 19.54 -16.32
N VAL A 6 12.29 18.78 -16.18
CA VAL A 6 11.08 18.90 -17.02
C VAL A 6 10.13 19.94 -16.44
N LYS A 7 10.04 20.00 -15.11
CA LYS A 7 9.09 20.87 -14.39
C LYS A 7 9.05 22.34 -14.87
N PRO A 8 10.17 23.00 -15.20
CA PRO A 8 10.16 24.38 -15.71
C PRO A 8 9.45 24.56 -17.06
N PHE A 9 9.29 23.49 -17.85
CA PHE A 9 8.69 23.52 -19.18
C PHE A 9 7.19 23.17 -19.18
N VAL A 10 6.62 22.86 -18.00
CA VAL A 10 5.18 22.58 -17.84
C VAL A 10 4.43 23.91 -17.79
N LYS A 11 3.65 24.21 -18.83
CA LYS A 11 3.04 25.54 -19.04
C LYS A 11 1.69 25.73 -18.36
N SER A 12 0.98 24.66 -17.99
CA SER A 12 -0.35 24.73 -17.41
C SER A 12 -0.64 23.54 -16.48
N ASN A 13 -1.91 23.36 -16.09
CA ASN A 13 -2.35 22.21 -15.29
C ASN A 13 -1.96 20.88 -15.94
N LYS A 14 -1.68 19.91 -15.08
CA LYS A 14 -1.20 18.59 -15.49
C LYS A 14 -2.19 17.89 -16.42
N THR A 15 -1.75 17.65 -17.65
CA THR A 15 -2.39 16.78 -18.64
C THR A 15 -1.29 16.02 -19.38
N ASP A 16 -1.60 14.83 -19.90
CA ASP A 16 -0.59 14.00 -20.58
C ASP A 16 0.02 14.68 -21.81
N ILE A 17 -0.76 15.51 -22.51
CA ILE A 17 -0.31 16.30 -23.68
C ILE A 17 0.72 17.35 -23.24
N VAL A 18 0.41 18.11 -22.18
CA VAL A 18 1.32 19.15 -21.67
C VAL A 18 2.60 18.54 -21.11
N ASP A 19 2.51 17.38 -20.44
CA ASP A 19 3.70 16.67 -19.95
C ASP A 19 4.58 16.18 -21.12
N ALA A 20 3.98 15.66 -22.20
CA ALA A 20 4.71 15.23 -23.40
C ALA A 20 5.40 16.41 -24.10
N GLU A 21 4.72 17.54 -24.27
CA GLU A 21 5.31 18.76 -24.82
C GLU A 21 6.45 19.29 -23.95
N ALA A 22 6.26 19.33 -22.64
CA ALA A 22 7.29 19.77 -21.70
C ALA A 22 8.53 18.87 -21.75
N ILE A 23 8.34 17.55 -21.89
CA ILE A 23 9.44 16.58 -22.06
C ILE A 23 10.18 16.83 -23.38
N ALA A 24 9.44 17.00 -24.49
CA ALA A 24 10.04 17.24 -25.80
C ALA A 24 10.84 18.56 -25.81
N GLU A 25 10.29 19.62 -25.21
CA GLU A 25 10.95 20.91 -25.07
C GLU A 25 12.20 20.78 -24.19
N ALA A 26 12.12 20.07 -23.07
CA ALA A 26 13.24 19.83 -22.18
C ALA A 26 14.38 19.07 -22.91
N ILE A 27 14.06 18.00 -23.64
CA ILE A 27 15.04 17.19 -24.39
C ILE A 27 15.80 18.02 -25.43
N SER A 28 15.15 19.04 -26.01
CA SER A 28 15.77 19.92 -27.02
C SER A 28 16.85 20.86 -26.45
N ARG A 29 16.95 21.02 -25.12
CA ARG A 29 17.89 21.95 -24.51
C ARG A 29 19.32 21.37 -24.50
N PRO A 30 20.35 22.12 -24.95
CA PRO A 30 21.72 21.64 -25.03
C PRO A 30 22.36 21.37 -23.67
N THR A 31 21.84 21.97 -22.60
CA THR A 31 22.29 21.76 -21.22
C THR A 31 21.60 20.57 -20.53
N MET A 32 20.76 19.82 -21.26
CA MET A 32 19.97 18.75 -20.67
C MET A 32 20.85 17.57 -20.24
N ARG A 33 20.58 17.06 -19.03
CA ARG A 33 21.31 15.92 -18.46
C ARG A 33 20.39 14.71 -18.33
N PHE A 34 20.81 13.61 -18.94
CA PHE A 34 20.10 12.34 -18.86
C PHE A 34 20.61 11.53 -17.67
N THR A 35 19.67 10.91 -16.97
CA THR A 35 19.96 9.86 -16.00
C THR A 35 20.24 8.58 -16.74
N GLN A 36 21.16 7.76 -16.23
CA GLN A 36 21.36 6.43 -16.77
C GLN A 36 20.04 5.63 -16.71
N PRO A 37 19.69 4.90 -17.78
CA PRO A 37 18.58 3.96 -17.72
C PRO A 37 18.88 2.90 -16.66
N LYS A 38 17.83 2.39 -16.01
CA LYS A 38 17.98 1.31 -15.05
C LYS A 38 18.48 0.06 -15.76
N THR A 39 19.38 -0.67 -15.11
CA THR A 39 19.76 -2.00 -15.58
C THR A 39 18.61 -2.98 -15.38
N GLU A 40 18.62 -4.11 -16.09
CA GLU A 40 17.62 -5.18 -15.94
C GLU A 40 17.53 -5.63 -14.48
N ALA A 41 18.66 -5.89 -13.84
CA ALA A 41 18.72 -6.25 -12.41
C ALA A 41 18.08 -5.18 -11.49
N GLN A 42 18.24 -3.88 -11.80
CA GLN A 42 17.58 -2.81 -11.04
C GLN A 42 16.07 -2.77 -11.26
N LEU A 43 15.60 -3.09 -12.47
CA LEU A 43 14.18 -3.21 -12.78
C LEU A 43 13.55 -4.42 -12.05
N ASP A 44 14.24 -5.56 -12.05
CA ASP A 44 13.81 -6.77 -11.35
C ASP A 44 13.69 -6.55 -9.84
N LEU A 45 14.71 -5.94 -9.23
CA LEU A 45 14.68 -5.55 -7.82
C LEU A 45 13.49 -4.61 -7.52
N GLN A 46 13.24 -3.62 -8.39
CA GLN A 46 12.10 -2.73 -8.23
C GLN A 46 10.76 -3.48 -8.33
N ALA A 47 10.64 -4.41 -9.27
CA ALA A 47 9.45 -5.25 -9.43
C ALA A 47 9.19 -6.09 -8.17
N LEU A 48 10.22 -6.78 -7.67
CA LEU A 48 10.14 -7.57 -6.43
C LEU A 48 9.72 -6.71 -5.22
N HIS A 49 10.31 -5.52 -5.08
CA HIS A 49 9.92 -4.59 -4.01
C HIS A 49 8.44 -4.19 -4.09
N ARG A 50 7.93 -3.89 -5.29
CA ARG A 50 6.52 -3.53 -5.49
C ARG A 50 5.58 -4.70 -5.18
N VAL A 51 5.91 -5.91 -5.62
CA VAL A 51 5.13 -7.11 -5.31
C VAL A 51 5.08 -7.34 -3.80
N ARG A 52 6.23 -7.29 -3.12
CA ARG A 52 6.30 -7.43 -1.66
C ARG A 52 5.48 -6.36 -0.95
N GLN A 53 5.59 -5.09 -1.34
CA GLN A 53 4.83 -3.99 -0.74
C GLN A 53 3.32 -4.22 -0.86
N ARG A 54 2.84 -4.64 -2.05
CA ARG A 54 1.44 -4.96 -2.28
C ARG A 54 0.97 -6.10 -1.36
N LEU A 55 1.72 -7.19 -1.30
CA LEU A 55 1.37 -8.35 -0.48
C LEU A 55 1.34 -8.01 1.03
N VAL A 56 2.32 -7.23 1.51
CA VAL A 56 2.37 -6.80 2.92
C VAL A 56 1.20 -5.88 3.25
N SER A 57 0.87 -4.94 2.37
CA SER A 57 -0.29 -4.04 2.53
C SER A 57 -1.59 -4.85 2.56
N SER A 58 -1.82 -5.73 1.58
CA SER A 58 -3.02 -6.58 1.52
C SER A 58 -3.14 -7.49 2.74
N LYS A 59 -2.05 -8.14 3.18
CA LYS A 59 -2.05 -8.95 4.41
C LYS A 59 -2.45 -8.13 5.63
N THR A 60 -1.91 -6.92 5.75
CA THR A 60 -2.18 -6.03 6.88
C THR A 60 -3.64 -5.57 6.88
N ALA A 61 -4.18 -5.22 5.71
CA ALA A 61 -5.58 -4.84 5.54
C ALA A 61 -6.53 -5.98 5.94
N ILE A 62 -6.27 -7.20 5.46
CA ILE A 62 -7.09 -8.39 5.79
C ILE A 62 -7.05 -8.67 7.30
N VAL A 63 -5.86 -8.64 7.93
CA VAL A 63 -5.73 -8.85 9.38
C VAL A 63 -6.50 -7.79 10.16
N ASN A 64 -6.39 -6.52 9.77
CA ASN A 64 -7.11 -5.44 10.45
C ASN A 64 -8.63 -5.55 10.27
N GLN A 65 -9.09 -5.94 9.09
CA GLN A 65 -10.50 -6.20 8.83
C GLN A 65 -11.04 -7.36 9.69
N ALA A 66 -10.32 -8.48 9.74
CA ALA A 66 -10.69 -9.61 10.58
C ALA A 66 -10.74 -9.22 12.06
N ARG A 67 -9.78 -8.41 12.53
CA ARG A 67 -9.80 -7.86 13.89
C ARG A 67 -11.01 -6.98 14.16
N ALA A 68 -11.43 -6.16 13.19
CA ALA A 68 -12.64 -5.35 13.32
C ALA A 68 -13.89 -6.21 13.53
N PHE A 69 -14.06 -7.27 12.73
CA PHE A 69 -15.19 -8.21 12.92
C PHE A 69 -15.14 -8.89 14.28
N LEU A 70 -13.98 -9.35 14.73
CA LEU A 70 -13.85 -9.97 16.05
C LEU A 70 -14.24 -9.01 17.19
N LEU A 71 -13.90 -7.73 17.06
CA LEU A 71 -14.29 -6.70 18.03
C LEU A 71 -15.82 -6.50 18.09
N GLU A 72 -16.53 -6.61 16.97
CA GLU A 72 -18.00 -6.56 16.95
C GLU A 72 -18.62 -7.69 17.78
N TYR A 73 -17.95 -8.85 17.85
CA TYR A 73 -18.32 -9.98 18.71
C TYR A 73 -17.70 -9.94 20.11
N GLY A 74 -17.05 -8.84 20.50
CA GLY A 74 -16.41 -8.67 21.82
C GLY A 74 -15.10 -9.44 22.00
N LEU A 75 -14.50 -9.94 20.91
CA LEU A 75 -13.24 -10.67 20.92
C LEU A 75 -12.08 -9.73 20.55
N THR A 76 -11.14 -9.54 21.47
CA THR A 76 -9.99 -8.65 21.27
C THR A 76 -8.74 -9.44 20.88
N ILE A 77 -8.04 -8.96 19.83
CA ILE A 77 -6.70 -9.45 19.44
C ILE A 77 -5.75 -8.26 19.36
N GLY A 78 -4.51 -8.46 19.82
CA GLY A 78 -3.41 -7.48 19.67
C GLY A 78 -3.18 -7.05 18.22
N ALA A 79 -2.58 -5.87 18.03
CA ALA A 79 -2.35 -5.33 16.69
C ALA A 79 -1.21 -6.03 15.95
N GLY A 80 -1.46 -6.37 14.68
CA GLY A 80 -0.47 -6.94 13.78
C GLY A 80 -0.62 -8.45 13.56
N PRO A 81 0.05 -8.98 12.50
CA PRO A 81 -0.15 -10.34 12.03
C PRO A 81 0.34 -11.41 13.01
N ALA A 82 1.37 -11.12 13.82
CA ALA A 82 1.92 -12.09 14.78
C ALA A 82 0.91 -12.45 15.87
N TYR A 83 0.25 -11.45 16.46
CA TYR A 83 -0.81 -11.65 17.45
C TYR A 83 -2.00 -12.38 16.83
N PHE A 84 -2.39 -12.00 15.61
CA PHE A 84 -3.47 -12.66 14.89
C PHE A 84 -3.19 -14.16 14.70
N VAL A 85 -2.03 -14.54 14.16
CA VAL A 85 -1.69 -15.97 13.94
C VAL A 85 -1.59 -16.73 15.26
N ARG A 86 -1.04 -16.12 16.30
CA ARG A 86 -0.91 -16.73 17.63
C ARG A 86 -2.26 -16.99 18.31
N ASP A 87 -3.16 -16.01 18.28
CA ASP A 87 -4.38 -16.02 19.10
C ASP A 87 -5.56 -16.69 18.40
N MET A 88 -5.60 -16.66 17.06
CA MET A 88 -6.73 -17.19 16.27
C MET A 88 -7.09 -18.66 16.55
N PRO A 89 -6.15 -19.62 16.71
CA PRO A 89 -6.49 -21.00 17.03
C PRO A 89 -7.29 -21.13 18.34
N SER A 90 -6.94 -20.35 19.35
CA SER A 90 -7.65 -20.36 20.64
C SER A 90 -9.07 -19.81 20.51
N ILE A 91 -9.26 -18.79 19.66
CA ILE A 91 -10.55 -18.17 19.37
C ILE A 91 -11.47 -19.14 18.61
N LEU A 92 -10.94 -19.84 17.61
CA LEU A 92 -11.71 -20.82 16.83
C LEU A 92 -12.07 -22.07 17.63
N THR A 93 -11.26 -22.44 18.63
CA THR A 93 -11.50 -23.61 19.47
C THR A 93 -12.52 -23.34 20.58
N ARG A 94 -12.81 -22.06 20.90
CA ARG A 94 -13.95 -21.70 21.75
C ARG A 94 -15.27 -22.05 21.04
N ARG A 95 -15.71 -23.30 21.17
CA ARG A 95 -17.04 -23.74 20.75
C ARG A 95 -18.11 -22.99 21.57
N GLY A 96 -18.87 -22.13 20.89
CA GLY A 96 -20.30 -22.01 21.18
C GLY A 96 -20.78 -21.02 22.26
N THR A 97 -20.09 -19.92 22.54
CA THR A 97 -20.69 -18.83 23.36
C THR A 97 -20.75 -17.51 22.60
N PHE A 98 -21.43 -17.52 21.44
CA PHE A 98 -21.79 -16.28 20.72
C PHE A 98 -23.20 -15.78 21.06
N TYR A 99 -23.94 -16.50 21.90
CA TYR A 99 -25.19 -16.03 22.50
C TYR A 99 -24.97 -15.94 23.99
N LEU A 100 -24.81 -14.74 24.55
CA LEU A 100 -25.20 -14.32 25.90
C LEU A 100 -24.69 -12.88 26.11
N ARG A 101 -25.24 -11.92 25.36
CA ARG A 101 -25.43 -10.57 25.89
C ARG A 101 -26.93 -10.41 26.11
N GLN A 102 -27.43 -10.91 27.24
CA GLN A 102 -28.72 -10.43 27.73
C GLN A 102 -28.53 -8.96 28.14
N PRO A 103 -29.45 -8.05 27.76
CA PRO A 103 -29.46 -6.70 28.29
C PRO A 103 -29.87 -6.79 29.77
N GLN A 104 -28.96 -6.44 30.68
CA GLN A 104 -29.33 -6.16 32.06
C GLN A 104 -30.17 -4.88 32.03
N ALA A 105 -31.45 -5.03 32.37
CA ALA A 105 -32.34 -3.93 32.68
C ALA A 105 -31.87 -3.25 33.98
N GLN A 106 -31.81 -1.92 33.95
CA GLN A 106 -31.90 -1.04 35.11
C GLN A 106 -32.71 0.18 34.69
#